data_AF-A0A8X6LI11-F1
#
_entry.id   AF-A0A8X6LI11-F1
#
_cell.length_a   1.000
_cell.length_b   1.000
_cell.length_c   1.000
_cell.angle_alpha   90.00
_cell.angle_beta   90.00
_cell.angle_gamma   90.00
#
_symmetry.space_group_name_H-M   'P 1'
#
loop_
_entity.id
_entity.type
_entity.pdbx_description
1 polymer ?
#
loop_
_entity_poly.entity_id
_entity_poly.type
_entity_poly.pdbx_seq_one_letter_code
_entity_poly.pdbx_strand_id
1 'polypeptide(L)'
;MHETSSYKIPETFSFPDDLKEKRRVVTCVANIVPLPEFIDIISSFTKLVRVCVWILRFIKNSRSPVSRTSGYLKLSELHTAGVTIVRFIQQVEFPNEIKCLVQGNPLRKDNKLLPLNLFCDSEGVLRVGGRLSMTQNILCFCPKIMSSQER
;
A
#
# COMPACT_ATOMS: atom_id res chain seq x y z
N MET A 1 44.13 65.03 -18.22
CA MET A 1 45.02 63.86 -18.09
C MET A 1 44.28 62.83 -17.25
N HIS A 2 43.60 61.89 -17.90
CA HIS A 2 42.87 60.82 -17.21
C HIS A 2 43.77 59.59 -17.19
N GLU A 3 44.37 59.31 -16.04
CA GLU A 3 45.11 58.07 -15.82
C GLU A 3 44.10 56.93 -15.60
N THR A 4 43.84 56.16 -16.66
CA THR A 4 43.15 54.87 -16.55
C THR A 4 44.09 53.89 -15.87
N SER A 5 43.92 53.71 -14.56
CA SER A 5 44.56 52.63 -13.81
C SER A 5 44.02 51.30 -14.35
N SER A 6 44.82 50.64 -15.19
CA SER A 6 44.55 49.31 -15.70
C SER A 6 44.67 48.31 -14.55
N TYR A 7 43.54 47.96 -13.93
CA TYR A 7 43.51 46.89 -12.94
C TYR A 7 43.92 45.57 -13.62
N LYS A 8 45.10 45.06 -13.27
CA LYS A 8 45.55 43.72 -13.68
C LYS A 8 44.68 42.70 -12.97
N ILE A 9 43.96 41.89 -13.75
CA ILE A 9 43.26 40.70 -13.26
C ILE A 9 44.33 39.72 -12.76
N PRO A 10 44.33 39.28 -11.50
CA PRO A 10 45.26 38.25 -11.05
C PRO A 10 44.98 36.96 -11.80
N GLU A 11 46.04 36.31 -12.26
CA GLU A 11 45.98 34.99 -12.90
C GLU A 11 45.21 34.02 -12.01
N THR A 12 44.15 33.45 -12.60
CA THR A 12 43.34 32.31 -12.17
C THR A 12 43.40 31.99 -10.67
N PHE A 13 42.40 32.42 -9.92
CA PHE A 13 42.08 31.82 -8.63
C PHE A 13 41.67 30.36 -8.88
N SER A 14 42.65 29.46 -8.79
CA SER A 14 42.41 28.03 -8.84
C SER A 14 41.67 27.63 -7.56
N PHE A 15 40.43 27.16 -7.70
CA PHE A 15 39.73 26.52 -6.61
C PHE A 15 40.57 25.34 -6.13
N PRO A 16 40.83 25.19 -4.82
CA PRO A 16 41.47 24.00 -4.31
C PRO A 16 40.60 22.78 -4.68
N ASP A 17 41.19 21.77 -5.32
CA ASP A 17 40.52 20.51 -5.71
C ASP A 17 39.98 19.72 -4.51
N ASP A 18 40.26 20.18 -3.28
CA ASP A 18 39.99 19.48 -2.03
C ASP A 18 38.78 19.98 -1.24
N LEU A 19 37.80 20.63 -1.87
CA LEU A 19 36.45 20.72 -1.30
C LEU A 19 35.65 19.46 -1.62
N LYS A 20 36.15 18.31 -1.11
CA LYS A 20 35.39 17.06 -1.13
C LYS A 20 34.13 17.28 -0.29
N GLU A 21 32.99 17.43 -0.94
CA GLU A 21 31.69 17.50 -0.28
C GLU A 21 31.55 16.30 0.66
N LYS A 22 31.72 16.51 1.97
CA LYS A 22 31.48 15.50 2.99
C LYS A 22 29.99 15.30 3.11
N ARG A 23 29.41 14.50 2.21
CA ARG A 23 28.05 14.01 2.37
C ARG A 23 28.02 13.19 3.65
N ARG A 24 27.36 13.70 4.70
CA ARG A 24 27.13 12.92 5.91
C ARG A 24 26.27 11.73 5.53
N VAL A 25 26.87 10.54 5.49
CA VAL A 25 26.12 9.29 5.37
C VAL A 25 25.49 9.06 6.74
N VAL A 26 24.21 9.42 6.87
CA VAL A 26 23.43 9.10 8.06
C VAL A 26 22.91 7.67 7.89
N THR A 27 23.51 6.73 8.61
CA THR A 27 22.95 5.38 8.72
C THR A 27 21.83 5.42 9.74
N CYS A 28 20.58 5.49 9.28
CA CYS A 28 19.43 5.33 10.16
C CYS A 28 19.25 3.83 10.47
N VAL A 29 19.37 3.46 11.75
CA VAL A 29 18.85 2.18 12.23
C VAL A 29 17.34 2.35 12.35
N ALA A 30 16.60 1.79 11.39
CA ALA A 30 15.16 1.70 11.52
C ALA A 30 14.86 0.60 12.54
N ASN A 31 14.44 0.99 13.75
CA ASN A 31 13.67 0.07 14.57
C ASN A 31 12.40 -0.22 13.76
N ILE A 32 12.31 -1.43 13.23
CA ILE A 32 11.12 -1.90 12.53
C ILE A 32 10.07 -2.07 13.63
N VAL A 33 9.38 -0.99 13.97
CA VAL A 33 8.11 -1.09 14.69
C VAL A 33 7.20 -1.88 13.76
N PRO A 34 6.70 -3.04 14.18
CA PRO A 34 5.74 -3.77 13.36
C PRO A 34 4.58 -2.80 13.09
N LEU A 35 4.21 -2.66 11.81
CA LEU A 35 3.12 -1.79 11.36
C LEU A 35 1.78 -1.93 12.15
N PRO A 36 1.44 -3.04 12.86
CA PRO A 36 0.24 -3.12 13.69
C PRO A 36 0.18 -2.08 14.82
N GLU A 37 1.28 -1.82 15.54
CA GLU A 37 1.24 -0.90 16.69
C GLU A 37 0.90 0.54 16.27
N PHE A 38 1.36 0.96 15.09
CA PHE A 38 1.06 2.28 14.56
C PHE A 38 -0.42 2.44 14.15
N ILE A 39 -1.04 1.36 13.67
CA ILE A 39 -2.45 1.35 13.26
C ILE A 39 -3.35 1.51 14.50
N ASP A 40 -3.04 0.82 15.59
CA ASP A 40 -3.87 0.80 16.80
C ASP A 40 -3.86 2.13 17.57
N ILE A 41 -2.81 2.93 17.42
CA ILE A 41 -2.70 4.26 18.04
C ILE A 41 -3.64 5.29 17.37
N ILE A 42 -4.09 5.04 16.14
CA ILE A 42 -4.91 6.00 15.37
C ILE A 42 -6.36 5.54 15.30
N SER A 43 -7.22 6.16 16.10
CA SER A 43 -8.66 5.84 16.17
C SER A 43 -9.49 6.26 14.94
N SER A 44 -8.94 7.06 14.03
CA SER A 44 -9.65 7.53 12.83
C SER A 44 -9.05 6.91 11.57
N PHE A 45 -9.84 6.10 10.87
CA PHE A 45 -9.42 5.50 9.60
C PHE A 45 -9.01 6.56 8.58
N THR A 46 -9.75 7.68 8.47
CA THR A 46 -9.38 8.78 7.57
C THR A 46 -8.04 9.41 7.93
N LYS A 47 -7.74 9.55 9.23
CA LYS A 47 -6.44 10.05 9.69
C LYS A 47 -5.34 9.04 9.36
N LEU A 48 -5.57 7.75 9.62
CA LEU A 48 -4.64 6.67 9.32
C LEU A 48 -4.29 6.64 7.83
N VAL A 49 -5.30 6.67 6.95
CA VAL A 49 -5.11 6.75 5.50
C VAL A 49 -4.23 7.93 5.11
N ARG A 50 -4.51 9.14 5.64
CA ARG A 50 -3.70 10.33 5.33
C ARG A 50 -2.25 10.18 5.77
N VAL A 51 -1.99 9.63 6.95
CA VAL A 51 -0.61 9.41 7.41
C VAL A 51 0.09 8.36 6.54
N CYS A 52 -0.59 7.25 6.23
CA CYS A 52 -0.06 6.22 5.34
C CYS A 52 0.26 6.77 3.94
N VAL A 53 -0.56 7.67 3.38
CA VAL A 53 -0.24 8.34 2.10
C VAL A 53 1.08 9.09 2.18
N TRP A 54 1.30 9.87 3.25
CA TRP A 54 2.54 10.62 3.42
C TRP A 54 3.76 9.72 3.58
N ILE A 55 3.62 8.61 4.33
CA ILE A 55 4.68 7.60 4.46
C ILE A 55 5.01 6.99 3.09
N LEU A 56 4.01 6.56 2.32
CA LEU A 56 4.20 5.98 0.99
C LEU A 56 4.83 6.99 0.02
N ARG A 57 4.40 8.24 0.06
CA ARG A 57 4.96 9.33 -0.76
C ARG A 57 6.41 9.61 -0.37
N PHE A 58 6.74 9.61 0.91
CA PHE A 58 8.11 9.74 1.39
C PHE A 58 8.97 8.62 0.85
N ILE A 59 8.56 7.35 1.03
CA ILE A 59 9.29 6.18 0.51
C ILE A 59 9.52 6.30 -1.01
N LYS A 60 8.48 6.65 -1.76
CA LYS A 60 8.57 6.84 -3.23
C LYS A 60 9.57 7.93 -3.60
N ASN A 61 9.47 9.11 -2.96
CA ASN A 61 10.33 10.25 -3.26
C ASN A 61 11.79 10.01 -2.85
N SER A 62 12.01 9.27 -1.76
CA SER A 62 13.35 8.90 -1.30
C SER A 62 14.02 7.87 -2.23
N ARG A 63 13.22 6.99 -2.86
CA ARG A 63 13.72 6.01 -3.84
C ARG A 63 13.94 6.58 -5.24
N SER A 64 13.18 7.61 -5.65
CA SER A 64 13.33 8.28 -6.94
C SER A 64 13.39 9.80 -6.77
N PRO A 65 14.59 10.35 -6.48
CA PRO A 65 14.77 11.79 -6.23
C PRO A 65 14.47 12.67 -7.46
N VAL A 66 14.54 12.09 -8.67
CA VAL A 66 14.33 12.81 -9.94
C VAL A 66 12.84 13.03 -10.23
N SER A 67 11.96 12.13 -9.76
CA SER A 67 10.52 12.15 -10.06
C SER A 67 9.68 12.36 -8.80
N ARG A 68 10.04 13.37 -7.99
CA ARG A 68 9.37 13.61 -6.70
C ARG A 68 7.93 14.08 -6.91
N THR A 69 7.03 13.51 -6.12
CA THR A 69 5.63 13.93 -6.04
C THR A 69 5.49 14.95 -4.90
N SER A 70 4.91 16.11 -5.19
CA SER A 70 4.64 17.20 -4.23
C SER A 70 3.20 17.72 -4.39
N GLY A 71 2.77 18.62 -3.49
CA GLY A 71 1.44 19.22 -3.52
C GLY A 71 0.35 18.39 -2.81
N TYR A 72 -0.91 18.64 -3.17
CA TYR A 72 -2.07 17.99 -2.56
C TYR A 72 -2.09 16.47 -2.73
N LEU A 73 -2.83 15.78 -1.86
CA LEU A 73 -3.02 14.33 -1.95
C LEU A 73 -4.00 14.01 -3.09
N LYS A 74 -3.61 13.07 -3.96
CA LYS A 74 -4.48 12.59 -5.03
C LYS A 74 -5.43 11.52 -4.50
N LEU A 75 -6.61 11.40 -5.12
CA LEU A 75 -7.57 10.35 -4.80
C LEU A 75 -6.97 8.95 -4.98
N SER A 76 -6.14 8.75 -6.01
CA SER A 76 -5.44 7.48 -6.23
C SER A 76 -4.48 7.14 -5.10
N GLU A 77 -3.76 8.13 -4.54
CA GLU A 77 -2.89 7.89 -3.39
C GLU A 77 -3.69 7.51 -2.15
N LEU A 78 -4.81 8.20 -1.89
CA LEU A 78 -5.73 7.88 -0.79
C LEU A 78 -6.29 6.45 -0.94
N HIS A 79 -6.70 6.08 -2.15
CA HIS A 79 -7.17 4.73 -2.46
C HIS A 79 -6.08 3.68 -2.21
N THR A 80 -4.89 3.86 -2.78
CA THR A 80 -3.76 2.94 -2.60
C THR A 80 -3.39 2.79 -1.13
N ALA A 81 -3.37 3.89 -0.36
CA ALA A 81 -3.11 3.83 1.07
C ALA A 81 -4.20 3.06 1.83
N GLY A 82 -5.47 3.32 1.54
CA GLY A 82 -6.59 2.58 2.13
C GLY A 82 -6.50 1.07 1.85
N VAL A 83 -6.30 0.69 0.60
CA VAL A 83 -6.11 -0.71 0.18
C VAL A 83 -4.91 -1.33 0.88
N THR A 84 -3.80 -0.59 0.98
CA THR A 84 -2.58 -1.09 1.66
C THR A 84 -2.84 -1.38 3.14
N ILE A 85 -3.53 -0.49 3.84
CA ILE A 85 -3.89 -0.68 5.26
C ILE A 85 -4.78 -1.91 5.42
N VAL A 86 -5.87 -2.00 4.64
CA VAL A 86 -6.83 -3.11 4.73
C VAL A 86 -6.12 -4.43 4.44
N ARG A 87 -5.36 -4.49 3.36
CA ARG A 87 -4.61 -5.70 2.98
C ARG A 87 -3.63 -6.12 4.06
N PHE A 88 -2.92 -5.16 4.66
CA PHE A 88 -1.98 -5.44 5.74
C PHE A 88 -2.69 -6.05 6.96
N ILE A 89 -3.77 -5.43 7.45
CA ILE A 89 -4.53 -5.92 8.60
C ILE A 89 -5.09 -7.32 8.31
N GLN A 90 -5.67 -7.51 7.12
CA GLN A 90 -6.22 -8.82 6.75
C GLN A 90 -5.14 -9.91 6.67
N GLN A 91 -3.92 -9.58 6.23
CA GLN A 91 -2.79 -10.53 6.23
C GLN A 91 -2.36 -10.94 7.64
N VAL A 92 -2.50 -10.04 8.62
CA VAL A 92 -2.21 -10.33 10.03
C VAL A 92 -3.33 -11.16 10.67
N GLU A 93 -4.58 -10.78 10.44
CA GLU A 93 -5.74 -11.39 11.11
C GLU A 93 -6.25 -12.68 10.45
N PHE A 94 -6.13 -12.81 9.12
CA PHE A 94 -6.66 -13.93 8.32
C PHE A 94 -5.59 -14.59 7.42
N PRO A 95 -4.39 -14.92 7.94
CA PRO A 95 -3.29 -15.41 7.11
C PRO A 95 -3.60 -16.74 6.44
N ASN A 96 -4.33 -17.62 7.13
CA ASN A 96 -4.67 -18.95 6.62
C ASN A 96 -5.72 -18.87 5.52
N GLU A 97 -6.76 -18.08 5.73
CA GLU A 97 -7.84 -17.87 4.78
C GLU A 97 -7.33 -17.24 3.49
N ILE A 98 -6.50 -16.20 3.60
CA ILE A 98 -5.87 -15.56 2.44
C ILE A 98 -5.00 -16.57 1.71
N LYS A 99 -4.16 -17.34 2.41
CA LYS A 99 -3.31 -18.35 1.78
C LYS A 99 -4.12 -19.40 1.03
N CYS A 100 -5.21 -19.90 1.63
CA CYS A 100 -6.10 -20.85 0.98
C CYS A 100 -6.75 -20.26 -0.28
N LEU A 101 -7.34 -19.07 -0.18
CA LEU A 101 -8.07 -18.45 -1.29
C LEU A 101 -7.16 -18.02 -2.44
N VAL A 102 -5.94 -17.52 -2.15
CA VAL A 102 -4.93 -17.21 -3.17
C VAL A 102 -4.49 -18.46 -3.93
N GLN A 103 -4.47 -19.63 -3.27
CA GLN A 103 -4.17 -20.91 -3.91
C GLN A 103 -5.37 -21.51 -4.68
N GLY A 104 -6.53 -20.84 -4.68
CA GLY A 104 -7.76 -21.37 -5.28
C GLY A 104 -8.40 -22.51 -4.48
N ASN A 105 -7.98 -22.72 -3.24
CA ASN A 105 -8.53 -23.75 -2.37
C ASN A 105 -9.75 -23.22 -1.59
N PRO A 106 -10.80 -24.05 -1.41
CA PRO A 106 -11.91 -23.69 -0.55
C PRO A 106 -11.45 -23.60 0.91
N LEU A 107 -12.11 -22.74 1.70
CA LEU A 107 -11.90 -22.71 3.15
C LEU A 107 -12.38 -24.02 3.78
N ARG A 108 -11.82 -24.34 4.95
CA ARG A 108 -12.26 -25.52 5.71
C ARG A 108 -13.73 -25.40 6.11
N LYS A 109 -14.43 -26.53 6.18
CA LYS A 109 -15.86 -26.59 6.54
C LYS A 109 -16.18 -26.04 7.94
N ASP A 110 -15.21 -26.07 8.85
CA ASP A 110 -15.29 -25.56 10.22
C ASP A 110 -14.85 -24.08 10.35
N ASN A 111 -14.46 -23.44 9.25
CA ASN A 111 -14.05 -22.04 9.27
C ASN A 111 -15.26 -21.11 9.47
N LYS A 112 -15.18 -20.22 10.48
CA LYS A 112 -16.26 -19.28 10.83
C LYS A 112 -16.59 -18.28 9.72
N LEU A 113 -15.68 -18.01 8.80
CA LEU A 113 -15.86 -17.08 7.69
C LEU A 113 -16.37 -17.75 6.41
N LEU A 114 -16.45 -19.09 6.37
CA LEU A 114 -16.98 -19.84 5.23
C LEU A 114 -18.38 -19.35 4.77
N PRO A 115 -19.34 -19.03 5.67
CA PRO A 115 -20.66 -18.55 5.27
C PRO A 115 -20.66 -17.20 4.55
N LEU A 116 -19.55 -16.44 4.62
CA LEU A 116 -19.44 -15.11 4.02
C LEU A 116 -19.04 -15.15 2.53
N ASN A 117 -18.82 -16.34 1.95
CA ASN A 117 -18.40 -16.52 0.56
C ASN A 117 -17.21 -15.62 0.20
N LEU A 118 -16.11 -15.78 0.94
CA LEU A 118 -14.92 -14.96 0.80
C LEU A 118 -14.18 -15.23 -0.52
N PHE A 119 -13.59 -14.19 -1.09
CA PHE A 119 -12.67 -14.27 -2.23
C PHE A 119 -11.60 -13.18 -2.15
N CYS A 120 -10.43 -13.42 -2.74
CA CYS A 120 -9.42 -12.38 -2.92
C CYS A 120 -9.63 -11.68 -4.26
N ASP A 121 -9.62 -10.35 -4.25
CA ASP A 121 -9.74 -9.55 -5.46
C ASP A 121 -8.37 -9.33 -6.17
N SER A 122 -8.38 -8.56 -7.26
CA SER A 122 -7.16 -8.21 -8.00
C SER A 122 -6.18 -7.32 -7.23
N GLU A 123 -6.61 -6.66 -6.15
CA GLU A 123 -5.74 -5.83 -5.29
C GLU A 123 -5.14 -6.65 -4.12
N GLY A 124 -5.51 -7.94 -4.02
CA GLY A 124 -5.08 -8.84 -2.96
C GLY A 124 -5.82 -8.60 -1.64
N VAL A 125 -7.01 -8.01 -1.70
CA VAL A 125 -7.89 -7.76 -0.55
C VAL A 125 -8.92 -8.88 -0.45
N LEU A 126 -9.12 -9.37 0.76
CA LEU A 126 -10.17 -10.33 1.08
C LEU A 126 -11.52 -9.60 1.08
N ARG A 127 -12.42 -10.02 0.21
CA ARG A 127 -13.78 -9.48 0.03
C ARG A 127 -14.83 -10.56 0.27
N VAL A 128 -16.05 -10.11 0.58
CA VAL A 128 -17.23 -10.96 0.73
C VAL A 128 -18.12 -10.85 -0.51
N GLY A 129 -18.75 -11.95 -0.89
CA GLY A 129 -19.82 -11.93 -1.89
C GLY A 129 -21.00 -11.05 -1.44
N GLY A 130 -21.66 -10.37 -2.38
CA GLY A 130 -22.88 -9.63 -2.11
C GLY A 130 -24.10 -10.55 -1.88
N ARG A 131 -25.23 -9.94 -1.48
CA ARG A 131 -26.51 -10.66 -1.25
C ARG A 131 -27.01 -11.46 -2.46
N LEU A 132 -26.69 -11.01 -3.69
CA LEU A 132 -27.07 -11.70 -4.94
C LEU A 132 -26.16 -12.88 -5.28
N SER A 133 -24.93 -12.91 -4.78
CA SER A 133 -24.04 -14.07 -4.90
C SER A 133 -24.23 -15.09 -3.79
N MET A 134 -24.89 -14.72 -2.69
CA MET A 134 -25.21 -15.65 -1.59
C MET A 134 -26.21 -16.74 -2.00
N THR A 135 -27.05 -16.49 -3.01
CA THR A 135 -28.07 -17.43 -3.48
C THR A 135 -27.54 -18.54 -4.38
N GLN A 136 -26.28 -18.49 -4.83
CA GLN A 136 -25.71 -19.56 -5.66
C GLN A 136 -24.98 -20.65 -4.86
N ASN A 137 -24.74 -20.45 -3.56
CA ASN A 137 -24.03 -21.43 -2.72
C ASN A 137 -24.74 -21.75 -1.39
N ILE A 138 -26.00 -21.33 -1.23
CA ILE A 138 -26.82 -21.71 -0.08
C ILE A 138 -28.10 -22.35 -0.64
N LEU A 139 -28.12 -23.69 -0.68
CA LEU A 139 -29.32 -24.53 -0.76
C LEU A 139 -30.23 -24.40 -2.00
N CYS A 140 -29.74 -24.81 -3.17
CA CYS A 140 -30.61 -25.37 -4.21
C CYS A 140 -30.07 -26.68 -4.78
N PHE A 141 -29.60 -27.57 -3.89
CA PHE A 141 -29.66 -29.01 -4.15
C PHE A 141 -31.03 -29.49 -3.64
N CYS A 142 -32.07 -29.31 -4.45
CA CYS A 142 -33.26 -30.15 -4.35
C CYS A 142 -33.05 -31.35 -5.28
N PRO A 143 -32.51 -32.50 -4.80
CA PRO A 143 -32.54 -33.71 -5.59
C PRO A 143 -33.99 -34.21 -5.63
N LYS A 144 -34.55 -34.30 -6.84
CA LYS A 144 -35.90 -34.81 -7.19
C LYS A 144 -37.07 -33.95 -6.70
N ILE A 145 -37.73 -33.26 -7.64
CA ILE A 145 -39.08 -33.57 -8.13
C ILE A 145 -39.18 -32.95 -9.53
N MET A 146 -38.88 -33.74 -10.55
CA MET A 146 -39.59 -33.70 -11.82
C MET A 146 -39.72 -35.15 -12.26
N SER A 147 -40.55 -35.90 -11.54
CA SER A 147 -41.19 -37.07 -12.10
C SER A 147 -42.31 -36.59 -13.02
N SER A 148 -42.30 -37.14 -14.24
CA SER A 148 -43.47 -37.59 -15.01
C SER A 148 -44.52 -36.56 -15.48
N GLN A 149 -44.52 -36.43 -16.81
CA GLN A 149 -45.68 -36.52 -17.72
C GLN A 149 -46.66 -35.34 -17.92
N GLU A 150 -47.00 -35.20 -19.21
CA GLU A 150 -48.17 -34.55 -19.85
C GLU A 150 -48.17 -33.00 -19.80
N ARG A 151 -48.15 -32.27 -20.93
CA ARG A 151 -48.85 -32.42 -22.20
C ARG A 151 -48.11 -31.71 -23.33
#